data_AF-A0A7S4UEG1-F1
#
_entry.id   AF-A0A7S4UEG1-F1
#
_cell.length_a   1.000
_cell.length_b   1.000
_cell.length_c   1.000
_cell.angle_alpha   90.00
_cell.angle_beta   90.00
_cell.angle_gamma   90.00
#
_symmetry.space_group_name_H-M   'P 1'
#
loop_
_entity.id
_entity.type
_entity.pdbx_description
1 polymer ?
#
loop_
_entity_poly.entity_id
_entity_poly.type
_entity_poly.pdbx_seq_one_letter_code
_entity_poly.pdbx_strand_id
1 'polypeptide(L)'
;SGRAAMRQCMLIPAGNHKNYTGAATNGTKWIAWCSNLAIYVAAIDSWQIKHIIAHYLNAITSFEFSPNAEDLLVCTSLDNVVTIWNVSTEEGLYSLKLDSAPLQAQSCKTE
;
A
#
# COMPACT_ATOMS: atom_id res chain seq x y z
N SER A 1 -3.86 -37.28 -4.70
CA SER A 1 -3.32 -35.93 -4.41
C SER A 1 -3.86 -34.97 -5.46
N GLY A 2 -4.89 -34.19 -5.14
CA GLY A 2 -5.50 -33.24 -6.08
C GLY A 2 -4.66 -31.98 -6.19
N ARG A 3 -4.20 -31.64 -7.40
CA ARG A 3 -3.63 -30.31 -7.67
C ARG A 3 -4.77 -29.30 -7.66
N ALA A 4 -4.71 -28.32 -6.76
CA ALA A 4 -5.55 -27.14 -6.86
C ALA A 4 -5.26 -26.46 -8.21
N ALA A 5 -6.27 -26.37 -9.06
CA ALA A 5 -6.17 -25.66 -10.33
C ALA A 5 -6.50 -24.19 -10.09
N MET A 6 -5.58 -23.29 -10.43
CA MET A 6 -5.83 -21.85 -10.44
C MET A 6 -6.70 -21.51 -11.66
N ARG A 7 -7.79 -20.78 -11.44
CA ARG A 7 -8.70 -20.32 -12.51
C ARG A 7 -8.83 -18.81 -12.44
N GLN A 8 -8.62 -18.14 -13.57
CA GLN A 8 -8.92 -16.72 -13.71
C GLN A 8 -10.45 -16.52 -13.71
N CYS A 9 -10.94 -15.69 -12.80
CA CYS A 9 -12.38 -15.40 -12.67
C CYS A 9 -12.76 -14.03 -13.23
N MET A 10 -11.83 -13.07 -13.27
CA MET A 10 -12.08 -11.71 -13.73
C MET A 10 -10.79 -10.99 -14.17
N LEU A 11 -10.94 -9.93 -14.96
CA LEU A 11 -9.93 -8.90 -15.21
C LEU A 11 -10.40 -7.58 -14.60
N ILE A 12 -9.59 -6.97 -13.74
CA ILE A 12 -9.83 -5.63 -13.22
C ILE A 12 -8.94 -4.67 -14.01
N PRO A 13 -9.48 -3.62 -14.65
CA PRO A 13 -8.66 -2.60 -15.30
C PRO A 13 -7.79 -1.92 -14.23
N ALA A 14 -6.49 -2.14 -14.28
CA ALA A 14 -5.53 -1.56 -13.34
C ALA A 14 -4.55 -0.67 -14.11
N GLY A 15 -4.52 0.62 -13.76
CA GLY A 15 -3.39 1.48 -14.10
C GLY A 15 -2.23 1.11 -13.19
N ASN A 16 -1.29 0.29 -13.68
CA ASN A 16 -0.12 -0.12 -12.90
C ASN A 16 1.13 0.64 -13.35
N HIS A 17 1.98 1.02 -12.40
CA HIS A 17 3.22 1.73 -12.66
C HIS A 17 4.38 0.74 -12.96
N LYS A 18 5.34 1.13 -13.81
CA LYS A 18 6.44 0.25 -14.24
C LYS A 18 7.37 -0.20 -13.10
N ASN A 19 7.43 0.56 -12.01
CA ASN A 19 8.42 0.37 -10.94
C ASN A 19 7.87 -0.38 -9.72
N TYR A 20 6.56 -0.64 -9.66
CA TYR A 20 5.95 -1.40 -8.56
C TYR A 20 4.81 -2.26 -9.11
N THR A 21 4.95 -3.58 -9.01
CA THR A 21 3.98 -4.54 -9.59
C THR A 21 3.13 -5.24 -8.52
N GLY A 22 3.19 -4.80 -7.27
CA GLY A 22 2.54 -5.45 -6.14
C GLY A 22 1.02 -5.16 -6.07
N ALA A 23 0.25 -6.22 -5.87
CA ALA A 23 -1.11 -6.17 -5.35
C ALA A 23 -1.13 -6.83 -3.97
N ALA A 24 -1.91 -6.30 -3.04
CA ALA A 24 -2.10 -6.88 -1.71
C ALA A 24 -3.57 -7.22 -1.49
N THR A 25 -3.83 -8.17 -0.60
CA THR A 25 -5.18 -8.48 -0.15
C THR A 25 -5.14 -8.85 1.32
N ASN A 26 -6.19 -8.50 2.06
CA ASN A 26 -6.39 -9.02 3.42
C ASN A 26 -7.03 -10.42 3.41
N GLY A 27 -7.34 -10.97 2.23
CA GLY A 27 -7.90 -12.31 2.03
C GLY A 27 -9.40 -12.43 2.25
N THR A 28 -10.03 -11.49 2.96
CA THR A 28 -11.44 -11.58 3.35
C THR A 28 -12.34 -10.57 2.67
N LYS A 29 -11.86 -9.33 2.51
CA LYS A 29 -12.69 -8.19 2.16
C LYS A 29 -12.09 -7.30 1.08
N TRP A 30 -10.78 -7.05 1.11
CA TRP A 30 -10.14 -6.03 0.30
C TRP A 30 -9.03 -6.59 -0.59
N ILE A 31 -8.94 -6.05 -1.81
CA ILE A 31 -7.80 -6.15 -2.71
C ILE A 31 -7.33 -4.72 -2.99
N ALA A 32 -6.03 -4.49 -2.93
CA ALA A 32 -5.41 -3.21 -3.21
C ALA A 32 -4.28 -3.34 -4.23
N TRP A 33 -4.15 -2.33 -5.09
CA TRP A 33 -3.03 -2.16 -6.02
C TRP A 33 -2.73 -0.67 -6.15
N CYS A 34 -1.49 -0.32 -6.46
CA CYS A 34 -1.10 1.08 -6.61
C CYS A 34 -0.80 1.45 -8.06
N SER A 35 -1.02 2.72 -8.37
CA SER A 35 -0.38 3.43 -9.48
C SER A 35 0.85 4.17 -8.94
N ASN A 36 1.24 5.29 -9.55
CA ASN A 36 2.35 6.10 -9.03
C ASN A 36 2.01 6.78 -7.69
N LEU A 37 0.88 7.50 -7.64
CA LEU A 37 0.52 8.36 -6.50
C LEU A 37 -0.75 7.93 -5.75
N ALA A 38 -1.44 6.91 -6.27
CA ALA A 38 -2.72 6.48 -5.72
C ALA A 38 -2.78 4.96 -5.51
N ILE A 39 -3.40 4.54 -4.41
CA ILE A 39 -3.79 3.15 -4.15
C ILE A 39 -5.26 2.99 -4.47
N TYR A 40 -5.58 2.03 -5.32
CA TYR A 40 -6.95 1.60 -5.58
C TYR A 40 -7.29 0.45 -4.64
N VAL A 41 -8.47 0.50 -4.04
CA VAL A 41 -8.98 -0.57 -3.19
C VAL A 41 -10.32 -1.04 -3.73
N ALA A 42 -10.43 -2.33 -3.98
CA ALA A 42 -11.67 -2.99 -4.39
C ALA A 42 -12.12 -4.03 -3.37
N ALA A 43 -13.44 -4.20 -3.30
CA ALA A 43 -14.05 -5.24 -2.48
C ALA A 43 -14.02 -6.60 -3.20
N ILE A 44 -13.67 -7.67 -2.48
CA ILE A 44 -13.55 -9.04 -3.02
C ILE A 44 -14.91 -9.59 -3.45
N ASP A 45 -15.97 -9.22 -2.74
CA ASP A 45 -17.32 -9.72 -2.96
C ASP A 45 -17.92 -9.27 -4.30
N SER A 46 -17.70 -8.02 -4.65
CA SER A 46 -18.34 -7.30 -5.75
C SER A 46 -17.37 -7.01 -6.88
N TRP A 47 -16.06 -7.14 -6.64
CA TRP A 47 -14.99 -6.82 -7.59
C TRP A 47 -15.04 -5.36 -8.08
N GLN A 48 -15.62 -4.48 -7.27
CA GLN A 48 -15.75 -3.07 -7.56
C GLN A 48 -14.73 -2.26 -6.77
N ILE A 49 -14.11 -1.27 -7.43
CA ILE A 49 -13.32 -0.25 -6.74
C ILE A 49 -14.26 0.50 -5.80
N LYS A 50 -13.93 0.47 -4.51
CA LYS A 50 -14.66 1.20 -3.48
C LYS A 50 -13.95 2.50 -3.12
N HIS A 51 -12.62 2.47 -3.08
CA HIS A 51 -11.82 3.60 -2.62
C HIS A 51 -10.62 3.87 -3.53
N ILE A 52 -10.24 5.14 -3.61
CA ILE A 52 -9.01 5.60 -4.25
C ILE A 52 -8.28 6.47 -3.23
N ILE A 53 -7.19 5.95 -2.67
CA ILE A 53 -6.36 6.65 -1.70
C ILE A 53 -5.31 7.45 -2.47
N ALA A 54 -5.53 8.76 -2.64
CA ALA A 54 -4.69 9.66 -3.44
C ALA A 54 -4.05 10.78 -2.60
N HIS A 55 -3.60 10.46 -1.38
CA HIS A 55 -3.04 11.44 -0.44
C HIS A 55 -1.51 11.62 -0.55
N TYR A 56 -0.83 10.87 -1.41
CA TYR A 56 0.63 10.88 -1.50
C TYR A 56 1.13 11.94 -2.48
N LEU A 57 2.08 12.77 -2.02
CA LEU A 57 2.68 13.83 -2.82
C LEU A 57 3.76 13.29 -3.78
N ASN A 58 4.44 12.22 -3.40
CA ASN A 58 5.37 11.48 -4.25
C ASN A 58 5.04 9.98 -4.35
N ALA A 59 5.82 9.31 -5.22
CA ALA A 59 5.64 7.91 -5.57
C ALA A 59 5.50 7.01 -4.34
N ILE A 60 4.49 6.14 -4.37
CA ILE A 60 4.30 5.09 -3.38
C ILE A 60 5.41 4.06 -3.57
N THR A 61 6.08 3.70 -2.47
CA THR A 61 7.21 2.78 -2.48
C THR A 61 6.84 1.39 -1.96
N SER A 62 5.87 1.29 -1.05
CA SER A 62 5.33 0.02 -0.56
C SER A 62 3.98 0.22 0.15
N PHE A 63 3.13 -0.80 0.13
CA PHE A 63 1.89 -0.85 0.92
C PHE A 63 1.54 -2.30 1.29
N GLU A 64 0.86 -2.47 2.43
CA GLU A 64 0.44 -3.79 2.92
C GLU A 64 -0.78 -3.67 3.86
N PHE A 65 -1.67 -4.66 3.82
CA PHE A 65 -2.77 -4.78 4.79
C PHE A 65 -2.26 -5.33 6.12
N SER A 66 -2.85 -4.86 7.23
CA SER A 66 -2.56 -5.43 8.54
C SER A 66 -3.13 -6.86 8.64
N PRO A 67 -2.34 -7.84 9.10
CA PRO A 67 -2.85 -9.20 9.35
C PRO A 67 -3.77 -9.27 10.56
N ASN A 68 -3.72 -8.26 11.45
CA ASN A 68 -4.44 -8.25 12.72
C ASN A 68 -5.67 -7.34 12.71
N ALA A 69 -5.79 -6.46 11.70
CA ALA A 69 -6.87 -5.49 11.60
C ALA A 69 -7.34 -5.40 10.15
N GLU A 70 -8.54 -5.94 9.91
CA GLU A 70 -9.07 -6.21 8.57
C GLU A 70 -9.10 -4.98 7.64
N ASP A 71 -9.36 -3.81 8.22
CA ASP A 71 -9.53 -2.57 7.46
C ASP A 71 -8.32 -1.63 7.52
N LEU A 72 -7.20 -2.07 8.11
CA LEU A 72 -6.00 -1.24 8.19
C LEU A 72 -5.03 -1.52 7.05
N LEU A 73 -4.59 -0.45 6.41
CA LEU A 73 -3.58 -0.44 5.35
C LEU A 73 -2.42 0.45 5.77
N VAL A 74 -1.19 -0.07 5.70
CA VAL A 74 0.03 0.73 5.79
C VAL A 74 0.51 1.05 4.38
N CYS A 75 1.01 2.26 4.20
CA CYS A 75 1.67 2.67 2.98
C CYS A 75 2.89 3.54 3.29
N THR A 76 3.88 3.47 2.42
CA THR A 76 5.10 4.27 2.46
C THR A 76 5.30 4.98 1.12
N SER A 77 5.86 6.19 1.15
CA SER A 77 6.16 6.97 -0.04
C SER A 77 7.61 7.41 -0.10
N LEU A 78 8.03 7.91 -1.27
CA LEU A 78 9.36 8.49 -1.50
C LEU A 78 9.60 9.78 -0.69
N ASP A 79 8.55 10.36 -0.08
CA ASP A 79 8.64 11.49 0.84
C ASP A 79 9.15 11.11 2.24
N ASN A 80 9.54 9.85 2.43
CA ASN A 80 9.83 9.26 3.73
C ASN A 80 8.65 9.37 4.69
N VAL A 81 7.42 9.33 4.16
CA VAL A 81 6.19 9.34 4.95
C VAL A 81 5.60 7.93 4.99
N VAL A 82 5.30 7.48 6.19
CA VAL A 82 4.53 6.26 6.46
C VAL A 82 3.14 6.67 6.91
N THR A 83 2.12 6.20 6.21
CA THR A 83 0.72 6.50 6.54
C THR A 83 -0.03 5.23 6.86
N ILE A 84 -0.80 5.25 7.95
CA ILE A 84 -1.76 4.21 8.31
C ILE A 84 -3.16 4.71 7.93
N TRP A 85 -3.87 3.89 7.17
CA TRP A 85 -5.20 4.16 6.67
C TRP A 85 -6.21 3.18 7.21
N ASN A 86 -7.39 3.67 7.56
CA ASN A 86 -8.59 2.86 7.69
C ASN A 86 -9.36 2.89 6.37
N VAL A 87 -9.41 1.75 5.69
CA VAL A 87 -10.07 1.62 4.40
C VAL A 87 -11.59 1.78 4.51
N SER A 88 -12.20 1.26 5.58
CA SER A 88 -13.66 1.33 5.76
C SER A 88 -14.16 2.74 6.08
N THR A 89 -13.39 3.54 6.82
CA THR A 89 -13.76 4.92 7.18
C THR A 89 -13.23 5.96 6.20
N GLU A 90 -12.37 5.55 5.26
CA GLU A 90 -11.69 6.45 4.33
C GLU A 90 -10.81 7.52 5.01
N GLU A 91 -10.21 7.17 6.15
CA GLU A 91 -9.42 8.10 6.95
C GLU A 91 -7.95 7.67 7.07
N GLY A 92 -7.05 8.63 6.88
CA GLY A 92 -5.66 8.50 7.28
C GLY A 92 -5.53 8.67 8.79
N LEU A 93 -5.41 7.57 9.53
CA LEU A 93 -5.36 7.55 10.99
C LEU A 93 -4.08 8.17 11.54
N TYR A 94 -2.94 7.83 10.91
CA TYR A 94 -1.62 8.26 11.36
C TYR A 94 -0.72 8.56 10.17
N SER A 95 0.11 9.58 10.30
CA SER A 95 1.16 9.89 9.35
C SER A 95 2.44 10.15 10.12
N LEU A 96 3.49 9.39 9.80
CA LEU A 96 4.81 9.50 10.37
C LEU A 96 5.78 9.91 9.28
N LYS A 97 6.34 11.11 9.40
CA LYS A 97 7.45 11.53 8.56
C LYS A 97 8.75 11.07 9.20
N LEU A 98 9.49 10.22 8.50
CA LEU A 98 10.82 9.82 8.89
C LEU A 98 11.79 10.94 8.49
N ASP A 99 12.51 11.48 9.46
CA ASP A 99 13.51 12.49 9.20
C ASP A 99 14.64 11.88 8.36
N SER A 100 14.72 12.27 7.09
CA SER A 100 15.94 12.12 6.31
C SER A 100 16.92 13.20 6.75
N ALA A 101 17.52 13.04 7.93
CA ALA A 101 18.85 13.61 8.08
C ALA A 101 19.71 12.92 7.01
N PRO A 102 20.47 13.65 6.17
CA PRO A 102 21.60 13.00 5.53
C PRO A 102 22.41 12.37 6.65
N LEU A 103 22.86 11.13 6.48
CA LEU A 103 23.96 10.60 7.29
C LEU A 103 25.17 11.51 7.04
N GLN A 104 25.23 12.65 7.71
CA GLN A 104 26.49 13.33 7.98
C GLN A 104 27.24 12.30 8.83
N ALA A 105 28.14 11.57 8.19
CA ALA A 105 29.08 10.70 8.86
C ALA A 105 29.76 11.54 9.93
N GLN A 106 29.31 11.42 11.18
CA GLN A 106 30.07 11.92 12.31
C GLN A 106 31.27 10.99 12.42
N SER A 107 32.37 11.38 11.77
CA SER A 107 33.69 10.84 12.08
C SER A 107 33.89 11.07 13.58
N CYS A 108 33.90 10.01 14.37
CA CYS A 108 34.47 10.09 15.71
C CYS A 108 35.92 10.57 15.54
N LYS A 109 36.20 11.81 15.92
CA LYS A 109 37.56 12.21 16.23
C LYS A 109 37.93 11.51 17.53
N THR A 110 38.74 10.47 17.42
CA THR A 110 39.57 10.01 18.54
C THR A 110 40.52 11.12 18.90
N GLU A 111 40.38 11.65 20.11
CA GLU A 111 41.50 12.14 20.92
C GLU A 111 41.85 11.05 21.95
#